data_AF-A0A6P0Z8T8-F1
#
_entry.id   AF-A0A6P0Z8T8-F1
#
_cell.length_a   1.000
_cell.length_b   1.000
_cell.length_c   1.000
_cell.angle_alpha   90.00
_cell.angle_beta   90.00
_cell.angle_gamma   90.00
#
_symmetry.space_group_name_H-M   'P 1'
#
loop_
_entity.id
_entity.type
_entity.pdbx_description
1 polymer ?
#
loop_
_entity_poly.entity_id
_entity_poly.type
_entity_poly.pdbx_seq_one_letter_code
_entity_poly.pdbx_strand_id
1 'polypeptide(L)'
;HQFRHTVATRMINSGVAQHYVQRYLGHETSQMTQHYAHLHDQTLQKAFAKYHGKTVDVEGKVYQPTEKEVESTELQWFRQNIQAQALPNGSCALPTVAHSCPHANACLTCTHFRTSAEHLDGHKKELEQTEKILEKAKENNWKRQIEMNEKVARNLRNIINSLESA
;
A
#
# COMPACT_ATOMS: atom_id res chain seq x y z
N HIS A 1 21.27 30.64 -13.82
CA HIS A 1 20.05 29.84 -14.04
C HIS A 1 20.08 28.54 -13.20
N GLN A 2 21.09 27.68 -13.32
CA GLN A 2 21.21 26.44 -12.50
C GLN A 2 21.06 26.64 -10.98
N PHE A 3 21.62 27.71 -10.40
CA PHE A 3 21.46 28.00 -8.96
C PHE A 3 20.00 28.21 -8.55
N ARG A 4 19.20 28.92 -9.37
CA ARG A 4 17.75 29.07 -9.16
C ARG A 4 17.05 27.72 -9.19
N HIS A 5 17.46 26.82 -10.08
CA HIS A 5 16.91 25.47 -10.16
C HIS A 5 17.20 24.67 -8.89
N THR A 6 18.46 24.63 -8.45
CA THR A 6 18.85 23.89 -7.24
C THR A 6 18.13 24.40 -5.98
N VAL A 7 18.00 25.72 -5.83
CA VAL A 7 17.31 26.32 -4.68
C VAL A 7 15.81 26.03 -4.72
N ALA A 8 15.16 26.20 -5.88
CA ALA A 8 13.75 25.90 -6.06
C ALA A 8 13.42 24.44 -5.72
N THR A 9 14.17 23.50 -6.29
CA THR A 9 14.01 22.07 -6.04
C THR A 9 14.21 21.74 -4.57
N ARG A 10 15.20 22.35 -3.89
CA ARG A 10 15.45 22.11 -2.47
C ARG A 10 14.31 22.62 -1.58
N MET A 11 13.76 23.80 -1.87
CA MET A 11 12.63 24.37 -1.13
C MET A 11 11.36 23.51 -1.27
N ILE A 12 11.06 23.06 -2.49
CA ILE A 12 9.94 22.16 -2.75
C ILE A 12 10.13 20.82 -2.03
N ASN A 13 11.32 20.21 -2.12
CA ASN A 13 11.60 18.95 -1.44
C ASN A 13 11.60 19.06 0.09
N SER A 14 11.78 20.26 0.64
CA SER A 14 11.60 20.54 2.06
C SER A 14 10.15 20.82 2.48
N GLY A 15 9.18 20.69 1.57
CA GLY A 15 7.75 20.87 1.85
C GLY A 15 7.25 22.31 1.75
N VAL A 16 8.03 23.24 1.17
CA VAL A 16 7.57 24.61 0.96
C VAL A 16 6.56 24.62 -0.20
N ALA A 17 5.35 25.11 0.06
CA ALA A 17 4.29 25.11 -0.95
C ALA A 17 4.70 25.89 -2.21
N GLN A 18 4.30 25.38 -3.38
CA GLN A 18 4.74 25.90 -4.68
C GLN A 18 4.50 27.40 -4.86
N HIS A 19 3.40 27.95 -4.33
CA HIS A 19 3.10 29.38 -4.42
C HIS A 19 4.08 30.26 -3.63
N TYR A 20 4.64 29.77 -2.51
CA TYR A 20 5.71 30.46 -1.79
C TYR A 20 7.02 30.44 -2.56
N VAL A 21 7.35 29.30 -3.19
CA VAL A 21 8.54 29.16 -4.05
C VAL A 21 8.42 30.06 -5.29
N GLN A 22 7.23 30.13 -5.90
CA GLN A 22 6.94 31.04 -7.02
C GLN A 22 7.22 32.50 -6.63
N ARG A 23 6.72 32.93 -5.47
CA ARG A 23 6.93 34.29 -4.95
C ARG A 23 8.40 34.56 -4.61
N TYR A 24 9.10 33.58 -4.04
CA TYR A 24 10.53 33.68 -3.71
C TYR A 24 11.41 33.83 -4.96
N LEU A 25 11.07 33.13 -6.04
CA LEU A 25 11.84 33.17 -7.29
C LEU A 25 11.48 34.35 -8.20
N GLY A 26 10.37 35.04 -7.90
CA GLY A 26 9.84 36.14 -8.69
C GLY A 26 9.20 35.68 -10.00
N HIS A 27 8.56 34.51 -10.00
CA HIS A 27 7.91 33.96 -11.19
C HIS A 27 6.51 34.55 -11.39
N GLU A 28 6.24 35.02 -12.61
CA GLU A 28 4.97 35.63 -12.98
C GLU A 28 3.83 34.60 -13.07
N THR A 29 4.14 33.36 -13.50
CA THR A 29 3.15 32.29 -13.64
C THR A 29 3.55 31.03 -12.86
N SER A 30 2.55 30.26 -12.46
CA SER A 30 2.76 28.98 -11.76
C SER A 30 3.49 27.95 -12.64
N GLN A 31 3.29 28.00 -13.97
CA GLN A 31 3.94 27.14 -14.96
C GLN A 31 5.47 27.25 -14.92
N MET A 32 6.03 28.45 -14.69
CA MET A 32 7.48 28.64 -14.54
C MET A 32 8.04 27.92 -13.29
N THR A 33 7.21 27.72 -12.27
CA THR A 33 7.57 26.99 -11.04
C THR A 33 7.25 25.51 -11.13
N GLN A 34 6.34 25.12 -12.02
CA GLN A 34 5.83 23.76 -12.17
C GLN A 34 6.91 22.76 -12.60
N HIS A 35 7.94 23.23 -13.32
CA HIS A 35 9.11 22.42 -13.66
C HIS A 35 9.87 21.90 -12.43
N TYR A 36 9.78 22.60 -11.29
CA TYR A 36 10.37 22.17 -10.02
C TYR A 36 9.49 21.23 -9.22
N ALA A 37 8.17 21.25 -9.46
CA ALA A 37 7.21 20.40 -8.78
C ALA A 37 7.27 18.94 -9.23
N HIS A 38 7.80 18.64 -10.44
CA HIS A 38 8.01 17.25 -10.89
C HIS A 38 9.11 16.51 -10.08
N LEU A 39 10.04 17.21 -9.44
CA LEU A 39 11.09 16.58 -8.61
C LEU A 39 10.61 16.18 -7.21
N HIS A 40 9.29 16.24 -6.98
CA HIS A 40 8.59 16.00 -5.72
C HIS A 40 8.25 14.51 -5.49
N ASP A 41 8.54 13.63 -6.46
CA ASP A 41 8.19 12.20 -6.43
C ASP A 41 8.71 11.48 -5.17
N GLN A 42 9.99 11.65 -4.82
CA GLN A 42 10.56 10.95 -3.66
C GLN A 42 10.02 11.46 -2.31
N THR A 43 9.74 12.75 -2.22
CA THR A 43 9.20 13.38 -0.99
C THR A 43 7.72 13.00 -0.83
N LEU A 44 6.97 12.97 -1.93
CA LEU A 44 5.57 12.54 -1.96
C LEU A 44 5.45 11.06 -1.61
N GLN A 45 6.30 10.19 -2.17
CA GLN A 45 6.38 8.77 -1.82
C GLN A 45 6.67 8.57 -0.34
N LYS A 46 7.65 9.28 0.23
CA LYS A 46 7.98 9.20 1.66
C LYS A 46 6.85 9.69 2.54
N ALA A 47 6.21 10.80 2.19
CA ALA A 47 5.07 11.33 2.93
C ALA A 47 3.87 10.39 2.86
N PHE A 48 3.63 9.75 1.71
CA PHE A 48 2.55 8.79 1.53
C PHE A 48 2.82 7.47 2.24
N ALA A 49 4.03 6.90 2.13
CA ALA A 49 4.44 5.73 2.90
C ALA A 49 4.34 5.97 4.42
N LYS A 50 4.63 7.21 4.85
CA LYS A 50 4.43 7.63 6.24
C LYS A 50 2.95 7.77 6.61
N TYR A 51 2.09 8.22 5.69
CA TYR A 51 0.65 8.38 5.91
C TYR A 51 -0.10 7.04 5.93
N HIS A 52 0.19 6.13 5.00
CA HIS A 52 -0.44 4.80 4.92
C HIS A 52 0.19 3.76 5.85
N GLY A 53 1.34 4.06 6.44
CA GLY A 53 2.09 3.14 7.28
C GLY A 53 2.63 1.93 6.52
N LYS A 54 3.20 0.98 7.27
CA LYS A 54 3.72 -0.27 6.72
C LYS A 54 2.55 -1.14 6.24
N THR A 55 2.39 -1.24 4.93
CA THR A 55 1.45 -2.17 4.30
C THR A 55 2.16 -3.44 3.85
N VAL A 56 1.54 -4.60 4.07
CA VAL A 56 2.07 -5.92 3.68
C VAL A 56 1.08 -6.66 2.79
N ASP A 57 1.58 -7.56 1.94
CA ASP A 57 0.76 -8.50 1.18
C ASP A 57 0.48 -9.81 1.94
N VAL A 58 -0.18 -10.78 1.28
CA VAL A 58 -0.50 -12.09 1.86
C VAL A 58 0.71 -12.94 2.23
N GLU A 59 1.88 -12.66 1.65
CA GLU A 59 3.14 -13.33 1.96
C GLU A 59 3.90 -12.61 3.08
N GLY A 60 3.36 -11.51 3.61
CA GLY A 60 4.02 -10.67 4.61
C GLY A 60 5.10 -9.77 4.01
N LYS A 61 5.20 -9.65 2.68
CA LYS A 61 6.16 -8.75 2.05
C LYS A 61 5.67 -7.32 2.17
N VAL A 62 6.55 -6.42 2.59
CA VAL A 62 6.26 -4.99 2.64
C VAL A 62 6.05 -4.50 1.22
N TYR A 63 4.89 -3.91 0.97
CA TYR A 63 4.62 -3.29 -0.32
C TYR A 63 5.45 -2.01 -0.42
N GLN A 64 6.35 -1.97 -1.41
CA GLN A 64 7.09 -0.79 -1.81
C GLN A 64 6.72 -0.47 -3.25
N PRO A 65 6.25 0.75 -3.56
CA PRO A 65 6.03 1.18 -4.93
C PRO A 65 7.28 0.97 -5.78
N THR A 66 7.14 0.32 -6.93
CA THR A 66 8.27 0.20 -7.87
C THR A 66 8.40 1.47 -8.71
N GLU A 67 9.62 1.84 -9.11
CA GLU A 67 9.89 3.05 -9.91
C GLU A 67 9.04 3.13 -11.20
N LYS A 68 8.70 2.00 -11.82
CA LYS A 68 7.83 1.93 -13.00
C LYS A 68 6.35 2.20 -12.72
N GLU A 69 5.86 1.86 -11.53
CA GLU A 69 4.50 2.21 -11.12
C GLU A 69 4.40 3.72 -10.84
N VAL A 70 5.50 4.34 -10.42
CA VAL A 70 5.63 5.79 -10.22
C VAL A 70 5.71 6.54 -11.55
N GLU A 71 6.34 5.97 -12.58
CA GLU A 71 6.36 6.54 -13.94
C GLU A 71 4.97 6.53 -14.61
N SER A 72 4.09 5.58 -14.25
CA SER A 72 2.69 5.67 -14.62
C SER A 72 2.11 6.88 -13.89
N THR A 73 1.79 7.95 -14.64
CA THR A 73 1.34 9.28 -14.16
C THR A 73 0.94 9.28 -12.69
N GLU A 74 1.49 10.14 -11.82
CA GLU A 74 1.19 10.21 -10.38
C GLU A 74 -0.27 9.84 -10.01
N LEU A 75 -1.24 10.28 -10.83
CA LEU A 75 -2.65 9.95 -10.78
C LEU A 75 -3.03 8.44 -10.85
N GLN A 76 -2.36 7.63 -11.65
CA GLN A 76 -2.61 6.20 -11.87
C GLN A 76 -2.08 5.36 -10.69
N TRP A 77 -0.87 5.67 -10.21
CA TRP A 77 -0.35 5.16 -8.95
C TRP A 77 -1.21 5.60 -7.75
N PHE A 78 -1.59 6.87 -7.70
CA PHE A 78 -2.49 7.44 -6.69
C PHE A 78 -3.87 6.76 -6.73
N ARG A 79 -4.42 6.49 -7.92
CA ARG A 79 -5.67 5.74 -8.08
C ARG A 79 -5.53 4.30 -7.60
N GLN A 80 -4.45 3.60 -7.88
CA GLN A 80 -4.28 2.21 -7.42
C GLN A 80 -4.14 2.11 -5.89
N ASN A 81 -3.53 3.11 -5.25
CA ASN A 81 -3.33 3.11 -3.79
C ASN A 81 -4.50 3.74 -3.00
N ILE A 82 -5.25 4.70 -3.58
CA ILE A 82 -6.40 5.35 -2.92
C ILE A 82 -7.74 4.74 -3.33
N GLN A 83 -7.88 4.19 -4.54
CA GLN A 83 -9.09 3.45 -4.95
C GLN A 83 -9.05 1.98 -4.51
N ALA A 84 -8.30 1.68 -3.45
CA ALA A 84 -8.34 0.37 -2.86
C ALA A 84 -9.73 0.16 -2.24
N GLN A 85 -10.41 -0.91 -2.61
CA GLN A 85 -11.70 -1.25 -2.00
C GLN A 85 -11.45 -1.71 -0.56
N ALA A 86 -12.15 -1.10 0.41
CA ALA A 86 -12.05 -1.48 1.81
C ALA A 86 -12.52 -2.93 2.03
N LEU A 87 -11.77 -3.68 2.83
CA LEU A 87 -12.10 -5.02 3.30
C LEU A 87 -12.11 -5.03 4.84
N PRO A 88 -12.81 -5.97 5.49
CA PRO A 88 -12.82 -6.06 6.95
C PRO A 88 -11.42 -6.26 7.58
N ASN A 89 -10.49 -6.84 6.83
CA ASN A 89 -9.14 -7.17 7.28
C ASN A 89 -8.03 -6.46 6.48
N GLY A 90 -8.37 -5.42 5.69
CA GLY A 90 -7.40 -4.67 4.91
C GLY A 90 -8.01 -3.95 3.72
N SER A 91 -7.35 -4.01 2.58
CA SER A 91 -7.79 -3.38 1.35
C SER A 91 -7.46 -4.22 0.12
N CYS A 92 -8.26 -4.04 -0.92
CA CYS A 92 -8.08 -4.69 -2.22
C CYS A 92 -7.48 -3.69 -3.22
N ALA A 93 -6.29 -3.99 -3.73
CA ALA A 93 -5.60 -3.22 -4.76
C ALA A 93 -5.96 -3.67 -6.20
N LEU A 94 -7.10 -4.35 -6.39
CA LEU A 94 -7.61 -4.66 -7.73
C LEU A 94 -8.03 -3.35 -8.39
N PRO A 95 -7.51 -3.00 -9.59
CA PRO A 95 -7.87 -1.75 -10.25
C PRO A 95 -9.38 -1.65 -10.49
N THR A 96 -9.97 -0.49 -10.25
CA THR A 96 -11.41 -0.24 -10.46
C THR A 96 -11.87 -0.38 -11.91
N VAL A 97 -10.94 -0.32 -12.86
CA VAL A 97 -11.17 -0.62 -14.29
C VAL A 97 -11.32 -2.12 -14.56
N ALA A 98 -10.83 -2.97 -13.65
CA ALA A 98 -11.12 -4.39 -13.69
C ALA A 98 -12.55 -4.61 -13.19
N HIS A 99 -13.28 -5.52 -13.82
CA HIS A 99 -14.63 -5.90 -13.41
C HIS A 99 -14.69 -6.38 -11.94
N SER A 100 -15.90 -6.51 -11.40
CA SER A 100 -16.13 -6.99 -10.03
C SER A 100 -15.32 -8.25 -9.70
N CYS A 101 -14.83 -8.34 -8.45
CA CYS A 101 -14.02 -9.48 -8.01
C CYS A 101 -14.75 -10.81 -8.27
N PRO A 102 -14.13 -11.77 -9.00
CA PRO A 102 -14.75 -13.08 -9.26
C PRO A 102 -14.61 -14.04 -8.07
N HIS A 103 -13.85 -13.68 -7.04
CA HIS A 103 -13.48 -14.56 -5.93
C HIS A 103 -13.85 -13.95 -4.57
N ALA A 104 -15.11 -14.10 -4.16
CA ALA A 104 -15.52 -13.79 -2.80
C ALA A 104 -14.74 -14.65 -1.79
N ASN A 105 -14.35 -14.05 -0.66
CA ASN A 105 -13.68 -14.73 0.47
C ASN A 105 -12.29 -15.33 0.19
N ALA A 106 -11.62 -14.97 -0.90
CA ALA A 106 -10.29 -15.46 -1.23
C ALA A 106 -9.14 -14.50 -0.84
N CYS A 107 -9.45 -13.39 -0.16
CA CYS A 107 -8.53 -12.27 0.05
C CYS A 107 -7.21 -12.68 0.71
N LEU A 108 -7.23 -13.54 1.72
CA LEU A 108 -6.01 -14.04 2.40
C LEU A 108 -5.13 -14.95 1.53
N THR A 109 -5.55 -15.22 0.30
CA THR A 109 -4.77 -15.94 -0.71
C THR A 109 -4.68 -15.19 -2.03
N CYS A 110 -5.17 -13.94 -2.07
CA CYS A 110 -5.25 -13.10 -3.25
C CYS A 110 -4.01 -12.20 -3.37
N THR A 111 -3.49 -12.05 -4.58
CA THR A 111 -2.34 -11.19 -4.88
C THR A 111 -2.64 -9.70 -4.76
N HIS A 112 -3.91 -9.30 -4.84
CA HIS A 112 -4.35 -7.91 -4.69
C HIS A 112 -4.60 -7.49 -3.24
N PHE A 113 -4.55 -8.41 -2.29
CA PHE A 113 -4.81 -8.09 -0.89
C PHE A 113 -3.63 -7.34 -0.27
N ARG A 114 -3.95 -6.30 0.49
CA ARG A 114 -3.00 -5.51 1.28
C ARG A 114 -3.58 -5.29 2.67
N THR A 115 -2.71 -5.22 3.67
CA THR A 115 -3.13 -4.94 5.05
C THR A 115 -2.05 -4.20 5.82
N SER A 116 -2.41 -3.62 6.96
CA SER A 116 -1.56 -2.77 7.80
C SER A 116 -1.69 -3.16 9.27
N ALA A 117 -0.88 -2.55 10.13
CA ALA A 117 -0.91 -2.77 11.57
C ALA A 117 -2.29 -2.46 12.21
N GLU A 118 -3.11 -1.63 11.57
CA GLU A 118 -4.49 -1.32 12.01
C GLU A 118 -5.37 -2.57 12.12
N HIS A 119 -5.08 -3.59 11.30
CA HIS A 119 -5.86 -4.84 11.23
C HIS A 119 -5.19 -5.99 11.99
N LEU A 120 -4.08 -5.74 12.68
CA LEU A 120 -3.26 -6.78 13.33
C LEU A 120 -4.07 -7.65 14.29
N ASP A 121 -4.87 -7.04 15.16
CA ASP A 121 -5.71 -7.78 16.11
C ASP A 121 -6.79 -8.60 15.40
N GLY A 122 -7.28 -8.13 14.26
CA GLY A 122 -8.18 -8.87 13.39
C GLY A 122 -7.52 -10.13 12.85
N HIS A 123 -6.30 -10.02 12.32
CA HIS A 123 -5.54 -11.16 11.81
C HIS A 123 -5.21 -12.18 12.88
N LYS A 124 -4.88 -11.75 14.09
CA LYS A 124 -4.64 -12.65 15.23
C LYS A 124 -5.88 -13.47 15.59
N LYS A 125 -7.05 -12.81 15.64
CA LYS A 125 -8.33 -13.50 15.88
C LYS A 125 -8.69 -14.45 14.76
N GLU A 126 -8.49 -14.03 13.51
CA GLU A 126 -8.75 -14.86 12.33
C GLU A 126 -7.83 -16.09 12.30
N LEU A 127 -6.55 -15.94 12.70
CA LEU A 127 -5.61 -17.06 12.85
C LEU A 127 -6.08 -18.06 13.90
N GLU A 128 -6.44 -17.59 15.10
CA GLU A 128 -6.93 -18.45 16.19
C GLU A 128 -8.18 -19.25 15.76
N GLN A 129 -9.11 -18.61 15.05
CA GLN A 129 -10.29 -19.28 14.50
C GLN A 129 -9.92 -20.31 13.43
N THR A 130 -8.99 -19.96 12.54
CA THR A 130 -8.51 -20.87 11.48
C THR A 130 -7.82 -22.10 12.07
N GLU A 131 -7.05 -21.93 13.15
CA GLU A 131 -6.39 -23.03 13.86
C GLU A 131 -7.41 -23.99 14.51
N LYS A 132 -8.46 -23.46 15.15
CA LYS A 132 -9.57 -24.28 15.68
C LYS A 132 -10.29 -25.07 14.59
N ILE A 133 -10.46 -24.49 13.40
CA ILE A 133 -11.05 -25.20 12.25
C ILE A 133 -10.11 -26.32 11.77
N LEU A 134 -8.79 -26.06 11.73
CA LEU A 134 -7.79 -27.04 11.34
C LEU A 134 -7.74 -28.24 12.28
N GLU A 135 -7.83 -28.03 13.59
CA GLU A 135 -7.89 -29.11 14.59
C GLU A 135 -9.06 -30.05 14.30
N LYS A 136 -10.27 -29.49 14.20
CA LYS A 136 -11.48 -30.26 13.86
C LYS A 136 -11.38 -30.97 12.52
N ALA A 137 -10.84 -30.29 11.49
CA ALA A 137 -10.68 -30.87 10.17
C ALA A 137 -9.68 -32.04 10.19
N LYS A 138 -8.62 -31.98 10.99
CA LYS A 138 -7.63 -33.06 11.17
C LYS A 138 -8.23 -34.25 11.91
N GLU A 139 -8.96 -34.01 12.99
CA GLU A 139 -9.67 -35.07 13.73
C GLU A 139 -10.65 -35.84 12.85
N ASN A 140 -11.35 -35.13 11.96
CA ASN A 140 -12.35 -35.70 11.05
C ASN A 140 -11.78 -36.10 9.66
N ASN A 141 -10.46 -35.95 9.46
CA ASN A 141 -9.75 -36.25 8.21
C ASN A 141 -10.33 -35.56 6.95
N TRP A 142 -10.81 -34.32 7.10
CA TRP A 142 -11.38 -33.50 6.01
C TRP A 142 -10.29 -32.86 5.15
N LYS A 143 -9.65 -33.68 4.30
CA LYS A 143 -8.47 -33.32 3.50
C LYS A 143 -8.54 -31.94 2.83
N ARG A 144 -9.65 -31.61 2.15
CA ARG A 144 -9.80 -30.33 1.44
C ARG A 144 -9.82 -29.13 2.39
N GLN A 145 -10.46 -29.26 3.55
CA GLN A 145 -10.48 -28.19 4.54
C GLN A 145 -9.11 -28.02 5.20
N ILE A 146 -8.39 -29.11 5.43
CA ILE A 146 -7.02 -29.05 5.94
C ILE A 146 -6.15 -28.24 4.96
N GLU A 147 -6.12 -28.63 3.68
CA GLU A 147 -5.31 -27.97 2.66
C GLU A 147 -5.61 -26.47 2.54
N MET A 148 -6.89 -26.10 2.45
CA MET A 148 -7.31 -24.70 2.31
C MET A 148 -6.94 -23.86 3.54
N ASN A 149 -7.26 -24.35 4.74
CA ASN A 149 -7.04 -23.58 5.97
C ASN A 149 -5.56 -23.55 6.36
N GLU A 150 -4.75 -24.54 5.98
CA GLU A 150 -3.30 -24.49 6.20
C GLU A 150 -2.64 -23.38 5.38
N LYS A 151 -3.11 -23.15 4.15
CA LYS A 151 -2.64 -22.02 3.33
C LYS A 151 -3.03 -20.69 3.96
N VAL A 152 -4.27 -20.55 4.42
CA VAL A 152 -4.76 -19.33 5.10
C VAL A 152 -3.97 -19.07 6.38
N ALA A 153 -3.82 -20.07 7.26
CA ALA A 153 -3.08 -19.94 8.51
C ALA A 153 -1.61 -19.56 8.27
N ARG A 154 -0.97 -20.12 7.23
CA ARG A 154 0.39 -19.75 6.85
C ARG A 154 0.51 -18.27 6.47
N ASN A 155 -0.40 -17.79 5.63
CA ASN A 155 -0.41 -16.39 5.18
C ASN A 155 -0.69 -15.43 6.35
N LEU A 156 -1.65 -15.78 7.22
CA LEU A 156 -1.92 -15.00 8.44
C LEU A 156 -0.69 -14.90 9.35
N ARG A 157 0.04 -16.00 9.58
CA ARG A 157 1.29 -15.96 10.35
C ARG A 157 2.35 -15.06 9.71
N ASN A 158 2.50 -15.13 8.38
CA ASN A 158 3.44 -14.27 7.66
C ASN A 158 3.08 -12.78 7.80
N ILE A 159 1.80 -12.44 7.63
CA ILE A 159 1.28 -11.09 7.82
C ILE A 159 1.57 -10.61 9.25
N ILE A 160 1.16 -11.38 10.26
CA ILE A 160 1.32 -11.02 11.68
C ILE A 160 2.80 -10.79 12.01
N ASN A 161 3.67 -11.74 11.67
CA ASN A 161 5.10 -11.63 11.92
C ASN A 161 5.70 -10.38 11.27
N SER A 162 5.32 -10.08 10.02
CA SER A 162 5.80 -8.90 9.31
C SER A 162 5.32 -7.60 9.95
N LEU A 163 4.06 -7.53 10.37
CA LEU A 163 3.50 -6.35 11.02
C LEU A 163 4.07 -6.12 12.42
N GLU A 164 4.39 -7.18 13.17
CA GLU A 164 4.99 -7.10 14.52
C GLU A 164 6.48 -6.78 14.50
N SER A 165 7.21 -7.18 13.44
CA SER A 165 8.65 -6.93 13.30
C SER A 165 8.98 -5.48 12.88
N ALA A 166 8.14 -4.50 13.23
CA ALA A 166 8.22 -3.11 12.79
C ALA A 166 8.62 -2.16 13.93
#